data_AF-A0A1H7AJA7-F1
#
_entry.id   AF-A0A1H7AJA7-F1
#
_cell.length_a   1.000
_cell.length_b   1.000
_cell.length_c   1.000
_cell.angle_alpha   90.00
_cell.angle_beta   90.00
_cell.angle_gamma   90.00
#
_symmetry.space_group_name_H-M   'P 1'
#
loop_
_entity.id
_entity.type
_entity.pdbx_description
1 polymer ?
#
loop_
_entity_poly.entity_id
_entity_poly.type
_entity_poly.pdbx_seq_one_letter_code
_entity_poly.pdbx_strand_id
1 'polypeptide(L)'
;MKKSGLAFAFILSMVGQHVLAGAPESFEKAKIALREKVYFDRQTSDVGDLYCGCRWTWMGRSGGRLDLKSCGYEVRSDSNRAQRIEWEHIVPAWVLGHQRQCWQKGGRENCKTSDPVFRVMESDMHNLSPTIGEVNADRSNYSYGMLPSTPHQYGACPTRTDFKQRVTEPRDAVKGLVAR
;
A
#
# COMPACT_ATOMS: atom_id res chain seq x y z
N MET A 1 -57.98 47.48 -24.51
CA MET A 1 -57.73 46.22 -23.77
C MET A 1 -56.26 45.86 -23.89
N LYS A 2 -55.45 46.13 -22.85
CA LYS A 2 -54.00 45.80 -22.83
C LYS A 2 -53.81 44.49 -22.06
N LYS A 3 -53.22 43.48 -22.69
CA LYS A 3 -52.82 42.22 -22.03
C LYS A 3 -51.35 42.34 -21.62
N SER A 4 -51.06 42.37 -20.33
CA SER A 4 -49.71 42.22 -19.79
C SER A 4 -49.41 40.72 -19.65
N GLY A 5 -48.42 40.23 -20.39
CA GLY A 5 -47.85 38.89 -20.22
C GLY A 5 -46.76 38.92 -19.16
N LEU A 6 -46.93 38.15 -18.09
CA LEU A 6 -45.95 37.99 -17.03
C LEU A 6 -44.99 36.84 -17.43
N ALA A 7 -43.73 37.15 -17.70
CA ALA A 7 -42.70 36.15 -17.99
C ALA A 7 -42.11 35.63 -16.67
N PHE A 8 -42.28 34.33 -16.40
CA PHE A 8 -41.66 33.65 -15.25
C PHE A 8 -40.24 33.18 -15.65
N ALA A 9 -39.21 33.80 -15.08
CA ALA A 9 -37.83 33.35 -15.23
C ALA A 9 -37.56 32.20 -14.24
N PHE A 10 -37.33 30.99 -14.76
CA PHE A 10 -36.90 29.84 -13.97
C PHE A 10 -35.39 29.93 -13.73
N ILE A 11 -34.98 30.26 -12.50
CA ILE A 11 -33.58 30.17 -12.07
C ILE A 11 -33.30 28.70 -11.72
N LEU A 12 -32.62 28.00 -12.63
CA LEU A 12 -32.17 26.62 -12.40
C LEU A 12 -30.92 26.65 -11.49
N SER A 13 -31.13 26.53 -10.18
CA SER A 13 -30.04 26.40 -9.22
C SER A 13 -29.37 25.03 -9.37
N MET A 14 -28.22 24.96 -10.05
CA MET A 14 -27.38 23.76 -10.07
C MET A 14 -26.76 23.55 -8.68
N VAL A 15 -27.42 22.73 -7.86
CA VAL A 15 -26.80 22.18 -6.66
C VAL A 15 -25.79 21.14 -7.13
N GLY A 16 -24.50 21.51 -7.13
CA GLY A 16 -23.42 20.58 -7.42
C GLY A 16 -23.41 19.44 -6.40
N GLN A 17 -23.79 18.25 -6.83
CA GLN A 17 -23.61 17.03 -6.03
C GLN A 17 -22.11 16.74 -5.94
N HIS A 18 -21.50 17.15 -4.82
CA HIS A 18 -20.18 16.65 -4.47
C HIS A 18 -20.33 15.16 -4.12
N VAL A 19 -20.03 14.30 -5.10
CA VAL A 19 -19.87 12.87 -4.85
C VAL A 19 -18.63 12.73 -3.97
N LEU A 20 -18.83 12.57 -2.67
CA LEU A 20 -17.78 12.13 -1.76
C LEU A 20 -17.32 10.75 -2.26
N ALA A 21 -16.10 10.69 -2.78
CA ALA A 21 -15.52 9.42 -3.17
C ALA A 21 -15.37 8.55 -1.91
N GLY A 22 -16.16 7.48 -1.83
CA GLY A 22 -16.09 6.52 -0.72
C GLY A 22 -14.74 5.82 -0.65
N ALA A 23 -14.45 5.20 0.51
CA ALA A 23 -13.26 4.38 0.68
C ALA A 23 -13.20 3.25 -0.37
N PRO A 24 -12.02 2.82 -0.82
CA PRO A 24 -11.90 1.76 -1.80
C PRO A 24 -12.54 0.46 -1.30
N GLU A 25 -13.34 -0.18 -2.14
CA GLU A 25 -14.10 -1.38 -1.76
C GLU A 25 -13.30 -2.70 -1.92
N SER A 26 -12.09 -2.62 -2.47
CA SER A 26 -11.23 -3.77 -2.70
C SER A 26 -9.76 -3.37 -2.70
N PHE A 27 -8.89 -4.34 -2.44
CA PHE A 27 -7.44 -4.14 -2.47
C PHE A 27 -6.95 -3.60 -3.82
N GLU A 28 -7.49 -4.08 -4.95
CA GLU A 28 -7.13 -3.55 -6.27
C GLU A 28 -7.53 -2.08 -6.45
N LYS A 29 -8.75 -1.70 -6.03
CA LYS A 29 -9.19 -0.30 -6.05
C LYS A 29 -8.33 0.57 -5.13
N ALA A 30 -7.93 0.06 -3.96
CA ALA A 30 -7.07 0.75 -3.02
C ALA A 30 -5.69 1.05 -3.61
N LYS A 31 -5.05 0.07 -4.25
CA LYS A 31 -3.74 0.25 -4.91
C LYS A 31 -3.78 1.29 -6.02
N ILE A 32 -4.85 1.29 -6.82
CA ILE A 32 -5.04 2.29 -7.89
C ILE A 32 -5.21 3.68 -7.27
N ALA A 33 -6.10 3.82 -6.28
CA ALA A 33 -6.33 5.09 -5.59
C ALA A 33 -5.06 5.63 -4.91
N LEU A 34 -4.28 4.76 -4.24
CA LEU A 34 -3.02 5.13 -3.60
C LEU A 34 -2.02 5.66 -4.62
N ARG A 35 -1.86 4.99 -5.76
CA ARG A 35 -1.01 5.48 -6.84
C ARG A 35 -1.48 6.83 -7.37
N GLU A 36 -2.77 6.98 -7.68
CA GLU A 36 -3.29 8.16 -8.39
C GLU A 36 -3.45 9.39 -7.50
N LYS A 37 -3.67 9.20 -6.19
CA LYS A 37 -4.07 10.29 -5.28
C LYS A 37 -3.10 10.55 -4.14
N VAL A 38 -2.26 9.57 -3.76
CA VAL A 38 -1.39 9.69 -2.57
C VAL A 38 0.08 9.64 -2.91
N TYR A 39 0.50 8.70 -3.77
CA TYR A 39 1.89 8.47 -4.14
C TYR A 39 2.22 8.93 -5.56
N PHE A 40 1.33 9.67 -6.22
CA PHE A 40 1.44 10.07 -7.63
C PHE A 40 2.71 10.89 -7.93
N ASP A 41 3.24 11.59 -6.94
CA ASP A 41 4.41 12.47 -7.00
C ASP A 41 5.56 12.03 -6.08
N ARG A 42 5.43 10.88 -5.40
CA ARG A 42 6.38 10.44 -4.37
C ARG A 42 7.48 9.52 -4.88
N GLN A 43 7.39 9.07 -6.13
CA GLN A 43 8.29 8.08 -6.73
C GLN A 43 9.74 8.54 -6.87
N THR A 44 9.97 9.86 -6.86
CA THR A 44 11.31 10.48 -6.86
C THR A 44 11.63 11.22 -5.55
N SER A 45 10.76 11.14 -4.54
CA SER A 45 10.99 11.78 -3.24
C SER A 45 12.16 11.13 -2.49
N ASP A 46 12.73 11.85 -1.53
CA ASP A 46 13.82 11.34 -0.68
C ASP A 46 13.34 10.30 0.35
N VAL A 47 12.01 10.14 0.51
CA VAL A 47 11.44 9.06 1.31
C VAL A 47 11.62 7.73 0.59
N GLY A 48 11.34 7.67 -0.71
CA GLY A 48 11.39 6.45 -1.51
C GLY A 48 10.42 5.35 -1.04
N ASP A 49 10.71 4.10 -1.39
CA ASP A 49 9.95 2.93 -0.94
C ASP A 49 10.02 2.74 0.59
N LEU A 50 9.07 1.99 1.14
CA LEU A 50 8.93 1.82 2.59
C LEU A 50 10.24 1.34 3.25
N TYR A 51 10.80 0.24 2.78
CA TYR A 51 11.85 -0.47 3.52
C TYR A 51 13.26 -0.02 3.17
N CYS A 52 13.50 0.46 1.94
CA CYS A 52 14.86 0.76 1.49
C CYS A 52 15.05 2.19 0.97
N GLY A 53 13.97 2.96 0.80
CA GLY A 53 14.05 4.34 0.32
C GLY A 53 14.45 4.46 -1.15
N CYS A 54 14.25 3.42 -1.94
CA CYS A 54 14.52 3.44 -3.37
C CYS A 54 13.46 4.25 -4.12
N ARG A 55 13.90 4.98 -5.13
CA ARG A 55 13.02 5.61 -6.11
C ARG A 55 12.43 4.56 -7.05
N TRP A 56 11.32 4.89 -7.70
CA TRP A 56 10.69 4.00 -8.69
C TRP A 56 10.06 4.78 -9.83
N THR A 57 9.66 4.05 -10.87
CA THR A 57 8.81 4.55 -11.95
C THR A 57 7.51 3.80 -11.96
N TRP A 58 6.39 4.51 -12.05
CA TRP A 58 5.05 3.89 -12.12
C TRP A 58 4.87 3.10 -13.41
N MET A 59 4.26 1.91 -13.30
CA MET A 59 4.00 0.99 -14.41
C MET A 59 2.60 0.36 -14.28
N GLY A 60 1.91 0.20 -15.41
CA GLY A 60 0.60 -0.45 -15.44
C GLY A 60 -0.46 0.34 -14.65
N ARG A 61 -1.31 -0.37 -13.89
CA ARG A 61 -2.42 0.24 -13.12
C ARG A 61 -2.01 0.73 -11.74
N SER A 62 -1.16 -0.01 -11.03
CA SER A 62 -0.70 0.34 -9.69
C SER A 62 0.68 -0.23 -9.36
N GLY A 63 1.38 -0.83 -10.33
CA GLY A 63 2.71 -1.40 -10.13
C GLY A 63 3.80 -0.37 -10.42
N GLY A 64 5.06 -0.77 -10.33
CA GLY A 64 6.18 0.10 -10.63
C GLY A 64 7.46 -0.69 -10.78
N ARG A 65 8.48 -0.06 -11.36
CA ARG A 65 9.84 -0.59 -11.48
C ARG A 65 10.77 0.20 -10.57
N LEU A 66 11.52 -0.50 -9.72
CA LEU A 66 12.45 0.11 -8.77
C LEU A 66 13.73 0.55 -9.47
N ASP A 67 14.27 1.69 -9.05
CA ASP A 67 15.66 2.06 -9.28
C ASP A 67 16.51 1.62 -8.08
N LEU A 68 17.03 0.39 -8.12
CA LEU A 68 17.83 -0.18 -7.03
C LEU A 68 19.14 0.60 -6.78
N LYS A 69 19.67 1.28 -7.80
CA LYS A 69 20.90 2.07 -7.64
C LYS A 69 20.66 3.34 -6.83
N SER A 70 19.45 3.91 -6.90
CA SER A 70 19.09 5.14 -6.17
C SER A 70 19.25 5.05 -4.65
N CYS A 71 19.20 3.84 -4.10
CA CYS A 71 19.28 3.54 -2.67
C CYS A 71 20.42 2.56 -2.32
N GLY A 72 21.23 2.14 -3.30
CA GLY A 72 22.27 1.13 -3.11
C GLY A 72 21.75 -0.26 -2.71
N TYR A 73 20.57 -0.65 -3.17
CA TYR A 73 19.99 -1.97 -2.88
C TYR A 73 20.72 -3.07 -3.65
N GLU A 74 21.03 -4.16 -2.96
CA GLU A 74 21.55 -5.39 -3.55
C GLU A 74 20.56 -6.54 -3.37
N VAL A 75 20.36 -7.31 -4.45
CA VAL A 75 19.44 -8.44 -4.47
C VAL A 75 19.97 -9.54 -3.57
N ARG A 76 19.14 -10.04 -2.64
CA ARG A 76 19.52 -11.14 -1.75
C ARG A 76 19.37 -12.50 -2.42
N SER A 77 18.28 -12.71 -3.17
CA SER A 77 17.88 -14.01 -3.72
C SER A 77 16.90 -13.96 -4.91
N ASP A 78 15.97 -13.02 -4.98
CA ASP A 78 14.93 -12.94 -6.01
C ASP A 78 15.02 -11.62 -6.80
N SER A 79 15.82 -11.66 -7.87
CA SER A 79 16.05 -10.51 -8.75
C SER A 79 14.80 -10.07 -9.49
N ASN A 80 13.85 -10.97 -9.75
CA ASN A 80 12.61 -10.65 -10.45
C ASN A 80 11.63 -9.89 -9.54
N ARG A 81 11.55 -10.25 -8.26
CA ARG A 81 10.78 -9.51 -7.26
C ARG A 81 11.44 -8.20 -6.85
N ALA A 82 12.76 -8.17 -6.71
CA ALA A 82 13.49 -6.96 -6.33
C ALA A 82 13.25 -5.79 -7.31
N GLN A 83 13.03 -6.07 -8.59
CA GLN A 83 12.86 -5.02 -9.61
C GLN A 83 11.48 -4.35 -9.62
N ARG A 84 10.48 -4.83 -8.86
CA ARG A 84 9.09 -4.34 -8.95
C ARG A 84 8.54 -3.85 -7.63
N ILE A 85 7.67 -2.85 -7.70
CA ILE A 85 6.86 -2.39 -6.57
C ILE A 85 5.84 -3.46 -6.25
N GLU A 86 5.80 -3.84 -4.99
CA GLU A 86 4.64 -4.51 -4.39
C GLU A 86 4.05 -3.60 -3.31
N TRP A 87 2.74 -3.74 -3.07
CA TRP A 87 2.06 -2.99 -2.03
C TRP A 87 2.13 -3.79 -0.73
N GLU A 88 2.83 -3.23 0.24
CA GLU A 88 2.99 -3.79 1.58
C GLU A 88 1.72 -3.57 2.40
N HIS A 89 1.21 -4.64 3.00
CA HIS A 89 0.30 -4.54 4.14
C HIS A 89 1.15 -4.39 5.41
N ILE A 90 1.30 -3.17 5.93
CA ILE A 90 2.16 -2.87 7.09
C ILE A 90 1.79 -3.78 8.27
N VAL A 91 0.50 -3.83 8.60
CA VAL A 91 -0.13 -4.92 9.33
C VAL A 91 -0.54 -5.99 8.32
N PRO A 92 0.11 -7.18 8.30
CA PRO A 92 -0.12 -8.18 7.27
C PRO A 92 -1.58 -8.59 7.18
N ALA A 93 -2.07 -8.87 5.96
CA ALA A 93 -3.41 -9.43 5.75
C ALA A 93 -3.66 -10.70 6.59
N TRP A 94 -2.61 -11.50 6.84
CA TRP A 94 -2.68 -12.64 7.74
C TRP A 94 -3.06 -12.24 9.18
N VAL A 95 -2.47 -11.18 9.74
CA VAL A 95 -2.83 -10.70 11.09
C VAL A 95 -4.28 -10.25 11.13
N LEU A 96 -4.75 -9.55 10.09
CA LEU A 96 -6.13 -9.06 9.98
C LEU A 96 -7.17 -10.19 9.85
N GLY A 97 -6.76 -11.34 9.31
CA GLY A 97 -7.69 -12.34 8.80
C GLY A 97 -7.56 -13.75 9.33
N HIS A 98 -6.38 -14.21 9.76
CA HIS A 98 -6.13 -15.64 9.95
C HIS A 98 -7.06 -16.31 10.98
N GLN A 99 -7.55 -15.58 11.97
CA GLN A 99 -8.48 -16.12 12.99
C GLN A 99 -9.95 -16.11 12.53
N ARG A 100 -10.27 -15.48 11.40
CA ARG A 100 -11.63 -15.37 10.89
C ARG A 100 -12.11 -16.66 10.26
N GLN A 101 -13.41 -16.91 10.35
CA GLN A 101 -14.04 -18.10 9.78
C GLN A 101 -13.84 -18.19 8.26
N CYS A 102 -13.87 -17.07 7.52
CA CYS A 102 -13.58 -17.06 6.10
C CYS A 102 -12.18 -17.63 5.80
N TRP A 103 -11.19 -17.31 6.64
CA TRP A 103 -9.81 -17.72 6.42
C TRP A 103 -9.62 -19.19 6.73
N GLN A 104 -10.26 -19.68 7.79
CA GLN A 104 -10.27 -21.11 8.12
C GLN A 104 -10.94 -21.95 7.00
N LYS A 105 -11.91 -21.37 6.27
CA LYS A 105 -12.67 -22.05 5.22
C LYS A 105 -12.12 -21.86 3.80
N GLY A 106 -10.99 -21.19 3.61
CA GLY A 106 -10.42 -20.97 2.27
C GLY A 106 -9.38 -19.86 2.15
N GLY A 107 -8.72 -19.49 3.24
CA GLY A 107 -7.66 -18.51 3.28
C GLY A 107 -8.09 -17.09 2.90
N ARG A 108 -7.09 -16.29 2.53
CA ARG A 108 -7.25 -14.89 2.13
C ARG A 108 -8.24 -14.72 0.98
N GLU A 109 -8.19 -15.61 -0.01
CA GLU A 109 -9.07 -15.53 -1.19
C GLU A 109 -10.54 -15.72 -0.83
N ASN A 110 -10.86 -16.64 0.08
CA ASN A 110 -12.23 -16.76 0.57
C ASN A 110 -12.64 -15.53 1.40
N CYS A 111 -11.75 -14.96 2.21
CA CYS A 111 -12.07 -13.72 2.95
C CYS A 111 -12.35 -12.52 2.05
N LYS A 112 -11.60 -12.37 0.94
CA LYS A 112 -11.85 -11.31 -0.05
C LYS A 112 -13.29 -11.36 -0.59
N THR A 113 -13.82 -12.55 -0.84
CA THR A 113 -15.16 -12.69 -1.44
C THR A 113 -16.28 -12.72 -0.40
N SER A 114 -16.05 -13.35 0.77
CA SER A 114 -17.12 -13.68 1.73
C SER A 114 -17.18 -12.82 2.99
N ASP A 115 -16.11 -12.10 3.37
CA ASP A 115 -16.07 -11.31 4.60
C ASP A 115 -15.94 -9.80 4.30
N PRO A 116 -17.04 -9.02 4.41
CA PRO A 116 -17.01 -7.59 4.13
C PRO A 116 -16.11 -6.81 5.10
N VAL A 117 -15.96 -7.26 6.35
CA VAL A 117 -15.09 -6.59 7.33
C VAL A 117 -13.63 -6.83 6.96
N PHE A 118 -13.27 -8.06 6.55
CA PHE A 118 -11.94 -8.33 6.03
C PHE A 118 -11.60 -7.48 4.80
N ARG A 119 -12.54 -7.35 3.85
CA ARG A 119 -12.33 -6.51 2.67
C ARG A 119 -11.99 -5.07 3.05
N VAL A 120 -12.76 -4.47 3.96
CA VAL A 120 -12.52 -3.08 4.43
C VAL A 120 -11.11 -2.95 5.01
N MET A 121 -10.72 -3.86 5.91
CA MET A 121 -9.38 -3.82 6.52
C MET A 121 -8.25 -4.05 5.51
N GLU A 122 -8.44 -4.94 4.54
CA GLU A 122 -7.42 -5.21 3.50
C GLU A 122 -7.29 -4.04 2.51
N SER A 123 -8.37 -3.34 2.23
CA SER A 123 -8.40 -2.17 1.34
C SER A 123 -8.05 -0.85 2.03
N ASP A 124 -7.80 -0.87 3.34
CA ASP A 124 -7.48 0.35 4.09
C ASP A 124 -6.16 0.96 3.58
N MET A 125 -6.27 2.16 3.03
CA MET A 125 -5.17 2.89 2.42
C MET A 125 -4.11 3.33 3.45
N HIS A 126 -4.45 3.44 4.73
CA HIS A 126 -3.49 3.76 5.78
C HIS A 126 -2.50 2.60 6.03
N ASN A 127 -2.91 1.37 5.71
CA ASN A 127 -2.12 0.17 5.95
C ASN A 127 -1.31 -0.27 4.71
N LEU A 128 -1.24 0.56 3.66
CA LEU A 128 -0.69 0.21 2.36
C LEU A 128 0.42 1.15 1.92
N SER A 129 1.62 0.61 1.68
CA SER A 129 2.77 1.39 1.23
C SER A 129 3.54 0.69 0.10
N PRO A 130 4.08 1.42 -0.89
CA PRO A 130 4.95 0.83 -1.90
C PRO A 130 6.26 0.33 -1.29
N THR A 131 6.71 -0.84 -1.70
CA THR A 131 7.97 -1.46 -1.26
C THR A 131 8.64 -2.25 -2.37
N ILE A 132 9.94 -2.52 -2.23
CA ILE A 132 10.63 -3.56 -2.99
C ILE A 132 9.95 -4.91 -2.79
N GLY A 133 9.62 -5.61 -3.89
CA GLY A 133 8.91 -6.88 -3.85
C GLY A 133 9.68 -8.03 -3.18
N GLU A 134 11.02 -8.04 -3.25
CA GLU A 134 11.84 -9.03 -2.53
C GLU A 134 11.73 -8.85 -1.02
N VAL A 135 11.91 -7.62 -0.53
CA VAL A 135 11.81 -7.31 0.92
C VAL A 135 10.40 -7.58 1.45
N ASN A 136 9.34 -7.30 0.67
CA ASN A 136 7.96 -7.69 0.99
C ASN A 136 7.84 -9.21 1.19
N ALA A 137 8.38 -9.99 0.24
CA ALA A 137 8.37 -11.45 0.32
C ALA A 137 9.09 -11.97 1.56
N ASP A 138 10.29 -11.45 1.81
CA ASP A 138 11.15 -11.84 2.92
C ASP A 138 10.52 -11.49 4.27
N ARG A 139 9.92 -10.28 4.38
CA ARG A 139 9.19 -9.83 5.57
C ARG A 139 7.98 -10.74 5.85
N SER A 140 7.33 -11.26 4.81
CA SER A 140 6.23 -12.22 4.97
C SER A 140 5.13 -11.69 5.91
N ASN A 141 4.70 -12.48 6.90
CA ASN A 141 3.84 -12.06 8.00
C ASN A 141 4.61 -11.88 9.32
N TYR A 142 5.89 -11.53 9.25
CA TYR A 142 6.75 -11.40 10.42
C TYR A 142 6.43 -10.11 11.19
N SER A 143 6.58 -10.21 12.52
CA SER A 143 6.38 -9.06 13.40
C SER A 143 7.53 -8.08 13.22
N TYR A 144 7.26 -6.79 13.45
CA TYR A 144 8.35 -5.83 13.56
C TYR A 144 9.06 -5.98 14.91
N GLY A 145 10.38 -5.76 14.92
CA GLY A 145 11.19 -5.81 16.13
C GLY A 145 12.59 -5.27 15.87
N MET A 146 13.37 -5.08 16.93
CA MET A 146 14.76 -4.66 16.83
C MET A 146 15.66 -5.88 16.65
N LEU A 147 16.61 -5.80 15.71
CA LEU A 147 17.51 -6.87 15.30
C LEU A 147 18.97 -6.38 15.28
N PRO A 148 19.53 -5.93 16.42
CA PRO A 148 20.88 -5.35 16.48
C PRO A 148 21.98 -6.30 16.01
N SER A 149 21.77 -7.61 16.17
CA SER A 149 22.73 -8.67 15.81
C SER A 149 22.50 -9.28 14.42
N THR A 150 21.45 -8.88 13.70
CA THR A 150 21.20 -9.40 12.35
C THR A 150 22.03 -8.60 11.35
N PRO A 151 22.84 -9.28 10.49
CA PRO A 151 23.60 -8.59 9.44
C PRO A 151 22.68 -7.93 8.39
N HIS A 152 23.22 -6.95 7.67
CA HIS A 152 22.56 -6.41 6.48
C HIS A 152 22.47 -7.48 5.39
N GLN A 153 21.34 -7.53 4.69
CA GLN A 153 21.02 -8.56 3.70
C GLN A 153 20.81 -7.99 2.29
N TYR A 154 20.74 -6.67 2.16
CA TYR A 154 20.20 -5.97 1.00
C TYR A 154 21.09 -4.81 0.53
N GLY A 155 22.42 -4.97 0.63
CA GLY A 155 23.38 -3.90 0.34
C GLY A 155 23.27 -2.75 1.35
N ALA A 156 23.09 -1.52 0.85
CA ALA A 156 22.99 -0.32 1.67
C ALA A 156 21.62 -0.16 2.37
N CYS A 157 20.63 -1.00 2.05
CA CYS A 157 19.32 -0.93 2.70
C CYS A 157 19.42 -1.35 4.18
N PRO A 158 18.97 -0.51 5.14
CA PRO A 158 19.11 -0.80 6.58
C PRO A 158 18.08 -1.79 7.13
N THR A 159 17.03 -2.11 6.35
CA THR A 159 16.03 -3.09 6.77
C THR A 159 16.66 -4.47 6.90
N ARG A 160 16.27 -5.22 7.93
CA ARG A 160 16.82 -6.54 8.26
C ARG A 160 15.69 -7.50 8.57
N THR A 161 15.87 -8.76 8.20
CA THR A 161 14.91 -9.84 8.45
C THR A 161 15.62 -11.05 9.05
N ASP A 162 15.25 -11.41 10.27
CA ASP A 162 15.62 -12.69 10.87
C ASP A 162 14.53 -13.72 10.55
N PHE A 163 14.79 -14.58 9.57
CA PHE A 163 13.86 -15.62 9.13
C PHE A 163 13.60 -16.69 10.19
N LYS A 164 14.58 -16.96 11.07
CA LYS A 164 14.45 -17.97 12.12
C LYS A 164 13.59 -17.46 13.26
N GLN A 165 13.80 -16.21 13.67
CA GLN A 165 12.99 -15.55 14.70
C GLN A 165 11.67 -15.01 14.16
N ARG A 166 11.51 -14.92 12.83
CA ARG A 166 10.32 -14.37 12.16
C ARG A 166 10.05 -12.92 12.57
N VAL A 167 11.11 -12.13 12.52
CA VAL A 167 11.11 -10.70 12.87
C VAL A 167 11.76 -9.91 11.74
N THR A 168 11.21 -8.73 11.44
CA THR A 168 11.83 -7.76 10.54
C THR A 168 12.05 -6.45 11.28
N GLU A 169 13.25 -5.90 11.21
CA GLU A 169 13.53 -4.54 11.64
C GLU A 169 13.49 -3.62 10.41
N PRO A 170 12.52 -2.70 10.31
CA PRO A 170 12.53 -1.73 9.22
C PRO A 170 13.57 -0.64 9.48
N ARG A 171 14.02 0.04 8.42
CA ARG A 171 14.90 1.22 8.55
C ARG A 171 14.32 2.28 9.51
N ASP A 172 15.20 2.97 10.22
CA ASP A 172 14.80 3.94 11.27
C ASP A 172 13.79 4.99 10.78
N ALA A 173 13.98 5.50 9.56
CA ALA A 173 13.15 6.52 8.95
C ALA A 173 11.65 6.17 8.89
N VAL A 174 11.29 4.88 8.90
CA VAL A 174 9.88 4.43 8.80
C VAL A 174 9.35 3.76 10.06
N LYS A 175 10.16 3.62 11.13
CA LYS A 175 9.70 3.03 12.41
C LYS A 175 8.48 3.75 12.98
N GLY A 176 8.47 5.07 12.94
CA GLY A 176 7.32 5.86 13.37
C GLY A 176 6.09 5.69 12.46
N LEU A 177 6.29 5.46 11.15
CA LEU A 177 5.20 5.23 10.21
C LEU A 177 4.55 3.87 10.45
N VAL A 178 5.35 2.80 10.62
CA VAL A 178 4.80 1.45 10.84
C VAL A 178 4.19 1.24 12.23
N ALA A 179 4.51 2.13 13.19
CA ALA A 179 3.98 2.07 14.55
C ALA A 179 2.64 2.81 14.74
N ARG A 180 2.30 3.77 13.86
CA ARG A 180 1.06 4.56 13.93
C ARG A 180 -0.03 3.91 13.09
#